data_AF-A0A7S2GJI2-F1
#
_entry.id   AF-A0A7S2GJI2-F1
#
_cell.length_a   1.000
_cell.length_b   1.000
_cell.length_c   1.000
_cell.angle_alpha   90.00
_cell.angle_beta   90.00
_cell.angle_gamma   90.00
#
_symmetry.space_group_name_H-M   'P 1'
#
loop_
_entity.id
_entity.type
_entity.pdbx_description
1 polymer ?
#
loop_
_entity_poly.entity_id
_entity_poly.type
_entity_poly.pdbx_seq_one_letter_code
_entity_poly.pdbx_strand_id
1 'polypeptide(L)'
;MADPVLLDGQPVAYDDDGRLVIARQCDDDGSARTLVLNEDGSRKVFGANTVSSLLTSKEVDAKRWVHGLTDRQMRALVHEFGHRLVYTSKAYTLHRKELESLAKQRDYAYFGLSEGATEKDLSVAYRKMAKRMHPDKNGGTDEAKRRFQAMKEKYEHLKEGYRPPQPEEAAEEPEAEPERGREDDMEPGDDEGSGTERRSEDGDEQPCAGREESSGEAGDPNTEDEEQEDGESKKGDKAPHRQEAYDEDEDEARRRDSKKSRANSEDDKRIEYDPHDRSSLDQTVWKMLGQMRHLQKGLDSAVAEIRKSRCA
;
A
#
# COMPACT_ATOMS: atom_id res chain seq x y z
N MET A 1 12.38 53.17 -22.37
CA MET A 1 13.05 51.85 -22.44
C MET A 1 11.96 50.79 -22.52
N ALA A 2 12.24 49.58 -23.01
CA ALA A 2 11.26 48.50 -22.89
C ALA A 2 11.22 48.03 -21.43
N ASP A 3 10.03 47.71 -20.91
CA ASP A 3 9.91 47.12 -19.58
C ASP A 3 10.59 45.74 -19.53
N PRO A 4 11.23 45.37 -18.41
CA PRO A 4 11.82 44.04 -18.27
C PRO A 4 10.74 42.97 -18.44
N VAL A 5 11.05 41.92 -19.21
CA VAL A 5 10.11 40.88 -19.65
C VAL A 5 9.81 39.88 -18.52
N LEU A 6 9.23 40.38 -17.43
CA LEU A 6 8.91 39.66 -16.20
C LEU A 6 8.08 38.40 -16.46
N LEU A 7 8.60 37.26 -16.00
CA LEU A 7 7.80 36.04 -15.85
C LEU A 7 6.83 36.22 -14.68
N ASP A 8 5.62 35.69 -14.85
CA ASP A 8 4.56 35.68 -13.84
C ASP A 8 4.31 34.23 -13.36
N GLY A 9 3.72 34.10 -12.17
CA GLY A 9 3.54 32.84 -11.47
C GLY A 9 4.63 32.51 -10.44
N GLN A 10 4.59 31.29 -9.90
CA GLN A 10 5.48 30.83 -8.83
C GLN A 10 6.93 30.73 -9.34
N PRO A 11 7.93 31.28 -8.64
CA PRO A 11 9.33 31.08 -8.99
C PRO A 11 9.75 29.61 -9.00
N VAL A 12 10.58 29.23 -9.98
CA VAL A 12 11.14 27.87 -10.13
C VAL A 12 12.68 27.92 -10.22
N ALA A 13 13.24 28.84 -11.00
CA ALA A 13 14.69 29.04 -11.06
C ALA A 13 15.07 30.47 -11.43
N TYR A 14 16.19 30.91 -10.89
CA TYR A 14 16.84 32.17 -11.19
C TYR A 14 18.12 31.94 -12.02
N ASP A 15 18.67 32.99 -12.62
CA ASP A 15 20.03 32.98 -13.17
C ASP A 15 21.05 33.63 -12.22
N ASP A 16 22.32 33.67 -12.63
CA ASP A 16 23.44 34.15 -11.81
C ASP A 16 23.35 35.65 -11.50
N ASP A 17 22.61 36.41 -12.32
CA ASP A 17 22.23 37.82 -12.08
C ASP A 17 21.05 37.96 -11.09
N GLY A 18 20.53 36.84 -10.56
CA GLY A 18 19.37 36.80 -9.66
C GLY A 18 18.03 37.06 -10.33
N ARG A 19 17.93 37.00 -11.67
CA ARG A 19 16.69 37.26 -12.40
C ARG A 19 15.83 36.00 -12.50
N LEU A 20 14.51 36.15 -12.48
CA LEU A 20 13.58 35.03 -12.61
C LEU A 20 13.53 34.53 -14.06
N VAL A 21 13.98 33.28 -14.29
CA VAL A 21 14.15 32.73 -15.65
C VAL A 21 13.37 31.44 -15.90
N ILE A 22 12.89 30.77 -14.85
CA ILE A 22 11.86 29.73 -14.94
C ILE A 22 10.78 30.03 -13.90
N ALA A 23 9.51 30.05 -14.32
CA ALA A 23 8.36 30.26 -13.46
C ALA A 23 7.23 29.28 -13.78
N ARG A 24 6.41 28.92 -12.80
CA ARG A 24 5.23 28.08 -12.94
C ARG A 24 3.96 28.93 -12.83
N GLN A 25 3.27 29.09 -13.95
CA GLN A 25 1.96 29.72 -13.98
C GLN A 25 0.88 28.65 -13.80
N CYS A 26 -0.08 28.95 -12.92
CA CYS A 26 -1.33 28.21 -12.77
C CYS A 26 -2.47 29.17 -13.10
N ASP A 27 -3.45 28.70 -13.85
CA ASP A 27 -4.60 29.45 -14.33
C ASP A 27 -5.87 29.08 -13.52
N ASP A 28 -6.88 29.95 -13.50
CA ASP A 28 -8.11 29.76 -12.70
C ASP A 28 -8.93 28.51 -13.08
N ASP A 29 -8.74 27.99 -14.29
CA ASP A 29 -9.35 26.73 -14.77
C ASP A 29 -8.65 25.47 -14.25
N GLY A 30 -7.60 25.63 -13.42
CA GLY A 30 -6.76 24.56 -12.92
C GLY A 30 -5.72 24.05 -13.93
N SER A 31 -5.63 24.65 -15.12
CA SER A 31 -4.53 24.40 -16.03
C SER A 31 -3.24 25.02 -15.48
N ALA A 32 -2.10 24.43 -15.86
CA ALA A 32 -0.80 24.87 -15.38
C ALA A 32 0.28 24.65 -16.43
N ARG A 33 1.25 25.57 -16.46
CA ARG A 33 2.29 25.68 -17.46
C ARG A 33 3.59 26.20 -16.83
N THR A 34 4.72 25.64 -17.26
CA THR A 34 6.05 26.12 -16.87
C THR A 34 6.60 27.01 -17.99
N LEU A 35 6.94 28.24 -17.65
CA LEU A 35 7.46 29.29 -18.53
C LEU A 35 8.98 29.38 -18.38
N VAL A 36 9.68 29.61 -19.49
CA VAL A 36 11.13 29.88 -19.52
C VAL A 36 11.41 31.18 -20.25
N LEU A 37 12.25 32.03 -19.66
CA LEU A 37 12.85 33.19 -20.32
C LEU A 37 14.23 32.80 -20.88
N ASN A 38 14.33 32.82 -22.20
CA ASN A 38 15.56 32.56 -22.93
C ASN A 38 16.47 33.82 -22.93
N GLU A 39 17.75 33.63 -23.25
CA GLU A 39 18.76 34.71 -23.27
C GLU A 39 18.52 35.75 -24.37
N ASP A 40 17.80 35.39 -25.44
CA ASP A 40 17.33 36.31 -26.49
C ASP A 40 16.05 37.09 -26.08
N GLY A 41 15.57 36.93 -24.84
CA GLY A 41 14.33 37.51 -24.34
C GLY A 41 13.06 36.80 -24.81
N SER A 42 13.17 35.76 -25.65
CA SER A 42 12.02 34.96 -26.07
C SER A 42 11.50 34.06 -24.94
N ARG A 43 10.24 33.63 -25.04
CA ARG A 43 9.58 32.78 -24.05
C ARG A 43 9.31 31.39 -24.61
N LYS A 44 9.61 30.34 -23.83
CA LYS A 44 9.22 28.95 -24.13
C LYS A 44 8.25 28.44 -23.06
N VAL A 45 7.31 27.59 -23.48
CA VAL A 45 6.22 27.10 -22.62
C VAL A 45 6.17 25.57 -22.64
N PHE A 46 6.16 24.98 -21.45
CA PHE A 46 5.98 23.55 -21.23
C PHE A 46 4.66 23.34 -20.48
N GLY A 47 3.72 22.60 -21.09
CA GLY A 47 2.40 22.38 -20.51
C GLY A 47 1.75 21.09 -21.01
N ALA A 48 0.44 20.97 -20.84
CA ALA A 48 -0.30 19.74 -21.11
C ALA A 48 -0.11 19.22 -22.54
N ASN A 49 -0.20 20.10 -23.54
CA ASN A 49 -0.02 19.73 -24.94
C ASN A 49 1.42 19.29 -25.22
N THR A 50 2.42 20.01 -24.71
CA THR A 50 3.85 19.66 -24.85
C THR A 50 4.14 18.25 -24.35
N VAL A 51 3.63 17.94 -23.15
CA VAL A 51 3.86 16.65 -22.50
C VAL A 51 3.04 15.53 -23.16
N SER A 52 1.79 15.79 -23.54
CA SER A 52 0.97 14.86 -24.31
C SER A 52 1.62 14.52 -25.67
N SER A 53 2.24 15.51 -26.34
CA SER A 53 3.00 15.28 -27.57
C SER A 53 4.23 14.40 -27.33
N LEU A 54 4.99 14.60 -26.24
CA LEU A 54 6.16 13.76 -25.92
C LEU A 54 5.78 12.31 -25.58
N LEU A 55 4.63 12.11 -24.91
CA LEU A 55 4.11 10.79 -24.56
C LEU A 55 3.64 9.96 -25.78
N THR A 56 3.15 10.64 -26.81
CA THR A 56 2.55 10.03 -28.02
C THR A 56 3.47 10.03 -29.24
N SER A 57 4.56 10.80 -29.22
CA SER A 57 5.56 10.84 -30.28
C SER A 57 6.39 9.56 -30.36
N LYS A 58 6.95 9.30 -31.55
CA LYS A 58 7.99 8.28 -31.72
C LYS A 58 9.23 8.68 -30.92
N GLU A 59 9.89 7.70 -30.31
CA GLU A 59 11.05 7.94 -29.45
C GLU A 59 12.20 8.70 -30.17
N VAL A 60 12.43 8.41 -31.45
CA VAL A 60 13.45 9.10 -32.28
C VAL A 60 13.15 10.59 -32.44
N ASP A 61 11.88 10.95 -32.65
CA ASP A 61 11.46 12.33 -32.86
C ASP A 61 11.40 13.10 -31.53
N ALA A 62 10.96 12.43 -30.45
CA ALA A 62 11.06 12.96 -29.09
C ALA A 62 12.53 13.21 -28.67
N LYS A 63 13.44 12.26 -28.91
CA LYS A 63 14.89 12.42 -28.65
C LYS A 63 15.48 13.60 -29.42
N ARG A 64 15.18 13.72 -30.72
CA ARG A 64 15.63 14.86 -31.54
C ARG A 64 15.15 16.20 -30.96
N TRP A 65 13.92 16.28 -30.46
CA TRP A 65 13.36 17.49 -29.86
C TRP A 65 13.97 17.81 -28.48
N VAL A 66 14.14 16.81 -27.60
CA VAL A 66 14.72 16.97 -26.26
C VAL A 66 16.19 17.39 -26.33
N HIS A 67 16.99 16.79 -27.22
CA HIS A 67 18.38 17.22 -27.43
C HIS A 67 18.49 18.65 -28.02
N GLY A 68 17.44 19.14 -28.70
CA GLY A 68 17.34 20.51 -29.21
C GLY A 68 16.96 21.58 -28.17
N LEU A 69 16.82 21.22 -26.89
CA LEU A 69 16.57 22.17 -25.80
C LEU A 69 17.87 22.69 -25.19
N THR A 70 17.87 23.93 -24.70
CA THR A 70 18.95 24.45 -23.82
C THR A 70 18.82 23.89 -22.40
N ASP A 71 19.87 23.97 -21.58
CA ASP A 71 19.84 23.38 -20.23
C ASP A 71 18.81 24.08 -19.31
N ARG A 72 18.65 25.39 -19.47
CA ARG A 72 17.58 26.20 -18.85
C ARG A 72 16.18 25.71 -19.27
N GLN A 73 16.02 25.28 -20.53
CA GLN A 73 14.77 24.66 -21.02
C GLN A 73 14.59 23.21 -20.54
N MET A 74 15.67 22.45 -20.35
CA MET A 74 15.62 21.09 -19.77
C MET A 74 15.20 21.12 -18.31
N ARG A 75 15.75 22.03 -17.48
CA ARG A 75 15.32 22.24 -16.08
C ARG A 75 13.80 22.46 -16.00
N ALA A 76 13.25 23.31 -16.87
CA ALA A 76 11.83 23.59 -16.92
C ALA A 76 10.97 22.40 -17.39
N LEU A 77 11.46 21.63 -18.36
CA LEU A 77 10.81 20.42 -18.82
C LEU A 77 10.74 19.36 -17.71
N VAL A 78 11.85 19.12 -17.00
CA VAL A 78 11.92 18.20 -15.84
C VAL A 78 10.97 18.66 -14.72
N HIS A 79 10.95 19.95 -14.41
CA HIS A 79 10.01 20.52 -13.43
C HIS A 79 8.53 20.30 -13.83
N GLU A 80 8.17 20.53 -15.10
CA GLU A 80 6.81 20.31 -15.60
C GLU A 80 6.43 18.82 -15.60
N PHE A 81 7.36 17.91 -15.92
CA PHE A 81 7.16 16.47 -15.78
C PHE A 81 6.93 16.06 -14.31
N GLY A 82 7.74 16.57 -13.37
CA GLY A 82 7.62 16.28 -11.95
C GLY A 82 6.23 16.62 -11.38
N HIS A 83 5.74 17.84 -11.67
CA HIS A 83 4.38 18.23 -11.26
C HIS A 83 3.29 17.33 -11.88
N ARG A 84 3.46 16.91 -13.14
CA ARG A 84 2.49 16.02 -13.82
C ARG A 84 2.51 14.59 -13.30
N LEU A 85 3.68 14.06 -12.94
CA LEU A 85 3.81 12.77 -12.27
C LEU A 85 3.08 12.78 -10.92
N VAL A 86 3.31 13.80 -10.10
CA VAL A 86 2.62 13.95 -8.80
C VAL A 86 1.10 14.06 -8.98
N TYR A 87 0.63 14.86 -9.94
CA TYR A 87 -0.82 14.99 -10.23
C TYR A 87 -1.44 13.67 -10.73
N THR A 88 -0.80 13.03 -11.72
CA THR A 88 -1.29 11.77 -12.33
C THR A 88 -1.27 10.62 -11.32
N SER A 89 -0.25 10.56 -10.45
CA SER A 89 -0.16 9.59 -9.36
C SER A 89 -1.28 9.80 -8.31
N LYS A 90 -1.58 11.05 -7.94
CA LYS A 90 -2.73 11.37 -7.06
C LYS A 90 -4.07 10.95 -7.70
N ALA A 91 -4.29 11.24 -8.98
CA ALA A 91 -5.49 10.82 -9.70
C ALA A 91 -5.61 9.28 -9.79
N TYR A 92 -4.51 8.59 -10.13
CA TYR A 92 -4.48 7.13 -10.20
C TYR A 92 -4.75 6.47 -8.85
N THR A 93 -4.11 6.94 -7.77
CA THR A 93 -4.33 6.39 -6.42
C THR A 93 -5.75 6.66 -5.90
N LEU A 94 -6.37 7.78 -6.26
CA LEU A 94 -7.78 8.06 -5.96
C LEU A 94 -8.71 7.06 -6.66
N HIS A 95 -8.58 6.88 -7.98
CA HIS A 95 -9.41 5.93 -8.73
C HIS A 95 -9.13 4.46 -8.36
N ARG A 96 -7.90 4.12 -7.95
CA ARG A 96 -7.60 2.78 -7.39
C ARG A 96 -8.37 2.53 -6.09
N LYS A 97 -8.48 3.52 -5.20
CA LYS A 97 -9.29 3.43 -3.97
C LYS A 97 -10.79 3.36 -4.30
N GLU A 98 -11.25 4.09 -5.31
CA GLU A 98 -12.64 4.04 -5.78
C GLU A 98 -13.01 2.63 -6.30
N LEU A 99 -12.15 2.01 -7.11
CA LEU A 99 -12.33 0.61 -7.54
C LEU A 99 -12.37 -0.37 -6.37
N GLU A 100 -11.47 -0.21 -5.41
CA GLU A 100 -11.39 -1.06 -4.22
C GLU A 100 -12.70 -0.97 -3.40
N SER A 101 -13.26 0.24 -3.26
CA SER A 101 -14.56 0.47 -2.62
C SER A 101 -15.72 -0.16 -3.40
N LEU A 102 -15.81 0.06 -4.72
CA LEU A 102 -16.84 -0.55 -5.58
C LEU A 102 -16.77 -2.08 -5.59
N ALA A 103 -15.56 -2.66 -5.55
CA ALA A 103 -15.36 -4.10 -5.44
C ALA A 103 -15.86 -4.64 -4.09
N LYS A 104 -15.50 -3.99 -2.97
CA LYS A 104 -15.98 -4.34 -1.62
C LYS A 104 -17.51 -4.23 -1.52
N GLN A 105 -18.12 -3.17 -2.05
CA GLN A 105 -19.58 -3.00 -2.13
C GLN A 105 -20.28 -4.17 -2.84
N ARG A 106 -19.82 -4.50 -4.04
CA ARG A 106 -20.32 -5.65 -4.82
C ARG A 106 -20.13 -6.98 -4.09
N ASP A 107 -19.06 -7.13 -3.32
CA ASP A 107 -18.74 -8.37 -2.61
C ASP A 107 -19.58 -8.50 -1.33
N TYR A 108 -19.88 -7.41 -0.60
CA TYR A 108 -20.88 -7.41 0.47
C TYR A 108 -22.28 -7.71 -0.07
N ALA A 109 -22.69 -7.06 -1.16
CA ALA A 109 -23.98 -7.29 -1.80
C ALA A 109 -24.15 -8.75 -2.26
N TYR A 110 -23.07 -9.41 -2.71
CA TYR A 110 -23.06 -10.83 -3.07
C TYR A 110 -23.41 -11.75 -1.88
N PHE A 111 -22.95 -11.42 -0.67
CA PHE A 111 -23.32 -12.13 0.56
C PHE A 111 -24.67 -11.68 1.18
N GLY A 112 -25.32 -10.68 0.59
CA GLY A 112 -26.54 -10.07 1.13
C GLY A 112 -26.31 -9.17 2.35
N LEU A 113 -25.11 -8.58 2.44
CA LEU A 113 -24.66 -7.71 3.53
C LEU A 113 -24.56 -6.25 3.07
N SER A 114 -24.50 -5.33 4.03
CA SER A 114 -24.14 -3.92 3.80
C SER A 114 -22.67 -3.67 4.12
N GLU A 115 -22.12 -2.53 3.68
CA GLU A 115 -20.74 -2.13 3.93
C GLU A 115 -20.37 -2.01 5.43
N GLY A 116 -21.37 -1.79 6.29
CA GLY A 116 -21.23 -1.69 7.74
C GLY A 116 -21.54 -2.99 8.50
N ALA A 117 -21.54 -4.14 7.83
CA ALA A 117 -21.61 -5.44 8.49
C ALA A 117 -20.40 -5.69 9.41
N THR A 118 -20.49 -6.67 10.32
CA THR A 118 -19.34 -7.11 11.13
C THR A 118 -18.68 -8.35 10.53
N GLU A 119 -17.44 -8.64 10.93
CA GLU A 119 -16.75 -9.90 10.58
C GLU A 119 -17.57 -11.14 10.97
N LYS A 120 -18.35 -11.06 12.07
CA LYS A 120 -19.24 -12.13 12.52
C LYS A 120 -20.38 -12.36 11.51
N ASP A 121 -20.99 -11.29 11.02
CA ASP A 121 -22.05 -11.36 10.00
C ASP A 121 -21.50 -11.93 8.68
N LEU A 122 -20.31 -11.49 8.27
CA LEU A 122 -19.59 -12.01 7.11
C LEU A 122 -19.31 -13.52 7.25
N SER A 123 -18.82 -13.98 8.40
CA SER A 123 -18.57 -15.41 8.65
C SER A 123 -19.87 -16.23 8.67
N VAL A 124 -20.97 -15.69 9.22
CA VAL A 124 -22.28 -16.36 9.21
C VAL A 124 -22.86 -16.44 7.79
N ALA A 125 -22.81 -15.35 7.02
CA ALA A 125 -23.28 -15.29 5.64
C ALA A 125 -22.47 -16.26 4.75
N TYR A 126 -21.15 -16.26 4.86
CA TYR A 126 -20.26 -17.18 4.15
C TYR A 126 -20.58 -18.65 4.47
N ARG A 127 -20.69 -19.03 5.75
CA ARG A 127 -21.06 -20.41 6.16
C ARG A 127 -22.43 -20.82 5.61
N LYS A 128 -23.40 -19.91 5.56
CA LYS A 128 -24.75 -20.13 5.01
C LYS A 128 -24.72 -20.31 3.48
N MET A 129 -23.88 -19.55 2.78
CA MET A 129 -23.73 -19.60 1.32
C MET A 129 -22.95 -20.84 0.87
N ALA A 130 -21.82 -21.14 1.53
CA ALA A 130 -21.00 -22.32 1.28
C ALA A 130 -21.79 -23.62 1.44
N LYS A 131 -22.62 -23.75 2.49
CA LYS A 131 -23.50 -24.92 2.68
C LYS A 131 -24.54 -25.14 1.56
N ARG A 132 -24.85 -24.11 0.78
CA ARG A 132 -25.74 -24.18 -0.41
C ARG A 132 -24.95 -24.42 -1.70
N MET A 133 -23.78 -23.80 -1.85
CA MET A 133 -22.98 -23.83 -3.08
C MET A 133 -21.92 -24.94 -3.12
N HIS A 134 -21.76 -25.73 -2.05
CA HIS A 134 -20.81 -26.84 -1.97
C HIS A 134 -20.90 -27.77 -3.20
N PRO A 135 -19.79 -28.07 -3.91
CA PRO A 135 -19.83 -28.73 -5.22
C PRO A 135 -20.48 -30.12 -5.19
N ASP A 136 -20.21 -30.89 -4.13
CA ASP A 136 -20.83 -32.20 -3.82
C ASP A 136 -22.38 -32.18 -3.88
N LYS A 137 -23.02 -31.09 -3.41
CA LYS A 137 -24.47 -30.89 -3.46
C LYS A 137 -24.99 -30.32 -4.78
N ASN A 138 -24.09 -29.91 -5.66
CA ASN A 138 -24.35 -29.26 -6.94
C ASN A 138 -23.77 -30.09 -8.11
N GLY A 139 -23.80 -31.42 -7.95
CA GLY A 139 -23.43 -32.40 -8.99
C GLY A 139 -21.93 -32.52 -9.29
N GLY A 140 -21.04 -31.98 -8.44
CA GLY A 140 -19.58 -32.08 -8.59
C GLY A 140 -18.98 -31.34 -9.79
N THR A 141 -19.79 -30.62 -10.57
CA THR A 141 -19.41 -30.00 -11.84
C THR A 141 -18.31 -28.94 -11.69
N ASP A 142 -17.49 -28.75 -12.72
CA ASP A 142 -16.44 -27.73 -12.70
C ASP A 142 -17.01 -26.29 -12.64
N GLU A 143 -18.25 -26.08 -13.10
CA GLU A 143 -18.94 -24.82 -12.86
C GLU A 143 -19.26 -24.63 -11.37
N ALA A 144 -19.75 -25.66 -10.67
CA ALA A 144 -19.96 -25.58 -9.22
C ALA A 144 -18.65 -25.33 -8.45
N LYS A 145 -17.54 -25.98 -8.85
CA LYS A 145 -16.20 -25.71 -8.30
C LYS A 145 -15.80 -24.23 -8.51
N ARG A 146 -15.90 -23.71 -9.74
CA ARG A 146 -15.56 -22.31 -10.06
C ARG A 146 -16.44 -21.30 -9.31
N ARG A 147 -17.74 -21.56 -9.19
CA ARG A 147 -18.68 -20.71 -8.43
C ARG A 147 -18.36 -20.72 -6.93
N PHE A 148 -17.95 -21.86 -6.37
CA PHE A 148 -17.54 -21.97 -4.97
C PHE A 148 -16.19 -21.28 -4.71
N GLN A 149 -15.23 -21.41 -5.61
CA GLN A 149 -13.93 -20.73 -5.53
C GLN A 149 -14.09 -19.20 -5.60
N ALA A 150 -14.90 -18.68 -6.53
CA ALA A 150 -15.19 -17.24 -6.61
C ALA A 150 -15.90 -16.69 -5.36
N MET A 151 -16.68 -17.52 -4.65
CA MET A 151 -17.26 -17.18 -3.33
C MET A 151 -16.17 -17.13 -2.24
N LYS A 152 -15.21 -18.07 -2.23
CA LYS A 152 -14.06 -18.09 -1.30
C LYS A 152 -13.19 -16.84 -1.49
N GLU A 153 -12.88 -16.48 -2.73
CA GLU A 153 -12.11 -15.27 -3.09
C GLU A 153 -12.76 -13.98 -2.58
N LYS A 154 -14.07 -13.83 -2.77
CA LYS A 154 -14.85 -12.69 -2.23
C LYS A 154 -14.83 -12.61 -0.71
N TYR A 155 -14.92 -13.76 -0.03
CA TYR A 155 -14.89 -13.82 1.43
C TYR A 155 -13.51 -13.38 1.97
N GLU A 156 -12.42 -13.91 1.42
CA GLU A 156 -11.07 -13.54 1.85
C GLU A 156 -10.73 -12.08 1.51
N HIS A 157 -11.19 -11.55 0.35
CA HIS A 157 -11.06 -10.13 0.01
C HIS A 157 -11.74 -9.19 1.04
N LEU A 158 -12.95 -9.53 1.48
CA LEU A 158 -13.65 -8.74 2.52
C LEU A 158 -12.99 -8.91 3.89
N LYS A 159 -12.61 -10.14 4.26
CA LYS A 159 -11.97 -10.51 5.53
C LYS A 159 -10.61 -9.84 5.73
N GLU A 160 -9.83 -9.65 4.67
CA GLU A 160 -8.59 -8.86 4.71
C GLU A 160 -8.85 -7.42 5.21
N GLY A 161 -10.01 -6.84 4.88
CA GLY A 161 -10.43 -5.52 5.36
C GLY A 161 -10.80 -5.45 6.86
N TYR A 162 -10.91 -6.58 7.56
CA TYR A 162 -11.10 -6.64 9.02
C TYR A 162 -9.79 -6.96 9.77
N ARG A 163 -8.71 -7.33 9.06
CA ARG A 163 -7.41 -7.54 9.70
C ARG A 163 -6.91 -6.17 10.19
N PRO A 164 -6.51 -6.02 11.47
CA PRO A 164 -5.86 -4.80 11.91
C PRO A 164 -4.58 -4.60 11.08
N PRO A 165 -4.19 -3.35 10.76
CA PRO A 165 -2.91 -3.12 10.12
C PRO A 165 -1.81 -3.75 10.98
N GLN A 166 -1.03 -4.65 10.38
CA GLN A 166 0.17 -5.13 11.04
C GLN A 166 1.09 -3.91 11.25
N PRO A 167 1.76 -3.77 12.39
CA PRO A 167 2.79 -2.76 12.54
C PRO A 167 3.84 -3.02 11.45
N GLU A 168 3.88 -2.13 10.47
CA GLU A 168 4.93 -2.08 9.48
C GLU A 168 6.26 -1.93 10.23
N GLU A 169 7.19 -2.85 9.98
CA GLU A 169 8.40 -3.04 10.80
C GLU A 169 9.08 -1.68 11.01
N ALA A 170 9.16 -1.28 12.28
CA ALA A 170 9.76 0.00 12.65
C ALA A 170 11.17 0.03 12.06
N ALA A 171 11.46 1.04 11.26
CA ALA A 171 12.76 1.18 10.62
C ALA A 171 13.84 1.07 11.71
N GLU A 172 14.82 0.18 11.51
CA GLU A 172 15.93 0.00 12.44
C GLU A 172 16.59 1.37 12.65
N GLU A 173 16.40 1.94 13.86
CA GLU A 173 17.18 3.11 14.25
C GLU A 173 18.65 2.65 14.26
N PRO A 174 19.55 3.35 13.56
CA PRO A 174 20.91 2.86 13.37
C PRO A 174 21.59 2.75 14.73
N GLU A 175 21.93 1.51 15.14
CA GLU A 175 22.61 1.26 16.41
C GLU A 175 23.89 2.11 16.47
N ALA A 176 23.95 3.02 17.45
CA ALA A 176 25.12 3.85 17.66
C ALA A 176 26.30 2.96 18.08
N GLU A 177 27.37 2.93 17.29
CA GLU A 177 28.53 2.08 17.59
C GLU A 177 29.09 2.40 18.99
N PRO A 178 29.43 1.39 19.80
CA PRO A 178 30.06 1.61 21.08
C PRO A 178 31.49 2.12 20.88
N GLU A 179 31.72 3.38 21.27
CA GLU A 179 33.03 4.03 21.38
C GLU A 179 34.06 3.08 22.02
N ARG A 180 35.01 2.56 21.23
CA ARG A 180 36.10 1.75 21.75
C ARG A 180 37.12 2.66 22.40
N GLY A 181 37.09 2.70 23.73
CA GLY A 181 38.12 3.35 24.52
C GLY A 181 39.53 2.92 24.10
N ARG A 182 40.46 3.87 24.16
CA ARG A 182 41.88 3.59 24.34
C ARG A 182 42.30 4.25 25.65
N GLU A 183 43.03 3.48 26.44
CA GLU A 183 43.47 3.82 27.78
C GLU A 183 44.82 4.58 27.75
N ASP A 184 45.36 4.82 28.93
CA ASP A 184 46.74 5.29 29.19
C ASP A 184 47.10 6.75 28.84
N ASP A 185 46.84 7.65 29.79
CA ASP A 185 47.91 8.52 30.32
C ASP A 185 47.64 8.79 31.82
N MET A 186 48.69 8.89 32.65
CA MET A 186 48.59 8.57 34.09
C MET A 186 49.16 9.62 35.07
N GLU A 187 48.40 9.85 36.16
CA GLU A 187 48.78 10.46 37.46
C GLU A 187 49.15 11.97 37.54
N PRO A 188 49.15 12.57 38.76
CA PRO A 188 48.31 12.30 39.95
C PRO A 188 47.64 13.59 40.51
N GLY A 189 46.75 13.48 41.50
CA GLY A 189 46.12 14.66 42.12
C GLY A 189 45.07 14.43 43.22
N ASP A 190 45.50 13.84 44.33
CA ASP A 190 45.13 14.14 45.74
C ASP A 190 43.65 14.20 46.27
N ASP A 191 43.57 13.87 47.56
CA ASP A 191 42.60 14.31 48.60
C ASP A 191 41.26 13.56 48.84
N GLU A 192 41.04 13.27 50.13
CA GLU A 192 39.83 12.97 50.94
C GLU A 192 38.45 12.75 50.25
N GLY A 193 37.57 11.83 50.70
CA GLY A 193 37.59 10.96 51.88
C GLY A 193 36.14 10.62 52.33
N SER A 194 35.97 9.57 53.16
CA SER A 194 34.68 9.08 53.72
C SER A 194 33.65 8.50 52.71
N GLY A 195 32.85 7.47 53.00
CA GLY A 195 32.81 6.58 54.18
C GLY A 195 31.42 5.94 54.38
N THR A 196 31.35 4.85 55.16
CA THR A 196 30.12 4.16 55.68
C THR A 196 29.16 3.52 54.63
N GLU A 197 28.89 2.20 54.65
CA GLU A 197 27.90 1.45 55.47
C GLU A 197 26.41 1.76 55.14
N ARG A 198 25.41 0.86 55.20
CA ARG A 198 25.26 -0.62 55.36
C ARG A 198 23.75 -0.99 55.14
N ARG A 199 23.43 -2.30 55.12
CA ARG A 199 22.10 -2.91 55.47
C ARG A 199 21.00 -2.78 54.36
N SER A 200 20.18 -3.79 54.00
CA SER A 200 19.27 -4.74 54.72
C SER A 200 18.11 -4.03 55.44
N GLU A 201 16.89 -4.54 55.64
CA GLU A 201 16.25 -5.89 55.71
C GLU A 201 14.79 -5.77 55.15
N ASP A 202 14.22 -6.70 54.37
CA ASP A 202 13.39 -7.89 54.73
C ASP A 202 11.86 -7.67 54.98
N GLY A 203 11.04 -8.67 54.63
CA GLY A 203 9.65 -8.90 55.06
C GLY A 203 8.48 -8.16 54.36
N ASP A 204 7.21 -8.63 54.40
CA ASP A 204 6.74 -9.99 54.76
C ASP A 204 5.28 -10.32 54.34
N GLU A 205 4.88 -11.57 54.62
CA GLU A 205 3.60 -12.31 54.48
C GLU A 205 2.23 -11.59 54.31
N GLN A 206 1.56 -11.89 53.19
CA GLN A 206 0.39 -12.82 53.05
C GLN A 206 -0.90 -12.67 53.96
N PRO A 207 -1.92 -13.57 53.97
CA PRO A 207 -3.28 -13.20 53.51
C PRO A 207 -4.44 -13.34 54.54
N CYS A 208 -5.68 -13.02 54.12
CA CYS A 208 -6.94 -13.30 54.83
C CYS A 208 -8.09 -13.72 53.88
N ALA A 209 -9.16 -14.33 54.41
CA ALA A 209 -10.19 -15.07 53.64
C ALA A 209 -11.65 -14.67 53.97
N GLY A 210 -12.62 -15.22 53.22
CA GLY A 210 -14.08 -15.09 53.45
C GLY A 210 -14.89 -16.18 52.72
N ARG A 211 -16.09 -16.54 53.24
CA ARG A 211 -16.92 -17.70 52.84
C ARG A 211 -18.42 -17.43 53.10
N GLU A 212 -19.30 -18.04 52.29
CA GLU A 212 -20.71 -18.49 52.52
C GLU A 212 -21.40 -18.62 51.12
N GLU A 213 -22.21 -19.62 50.71
CA GLU A 213 -23.29 -20.49 51.29
C GLU A 213 -24.61 -19.72 51.56
N SER A 214 -25.84 -20.18 51.25
CA SER A 214 -26.44 -21.30 50.46
C SER A 214 -27.95 -20.95 50.21
N SER A 215 -28.95 -21.72 49.74
CA SER A 215 -29.21 -23.15 49.38
C SER A 215 -30.55 -23.28 48.57
N GLY A 216 -30.79 -24.36 47.80
CA GLY A 216 -32.13 -24.82 47.34
C GLY A 216 -32.46 -24.62 45.84
N GLU A 217 -33.14 -25.48 45.04
CA GLU A 217 -33.66 -26.89 45.07
C GLU A 217 -35.16 -27.02 44.67
N ALA A 218 -35.53 -28.19 44.12
CA ALA A 218 -36.83 -28.66 43.53
C ALA A 218 -37.20 -28.14 42.11
N GLY A 219 -37.75 -28.96 41.19
CA GLY A 219 -37.98 -30.42 41.24
C GLY A 219 -38.59 -31.03 39.94
N ASP A 220 -38.36 -32.34 39.73
CA ASP A 220 -38.91 -33.28 38.69
C ASP A 220 -40.39 -33.72 38.97
N PRO A 221 -41.08 -34.70 38.29
CA PRO A 221 -40.78 -35.61 37.14
C PRO A 221 -41.77 -35.39 35.93
N ASN A 222 -42.08 -36.23 34.91
CA ASN A 222 -41.89 -37.64 34.41
C ASN A 222 -41.30 -37.59 32.95
N THR A 223 -40.91 -38.61 32.14
CA THR A 223 -41.18 -40.07 31.90
C THR A 223 -42.52 -40.40 31.19
N GLU A 224 -42.74 -41.56 30.55
CA GLU A 224 -41.92 -42.72 30.12
C GLU A 224 -41.40 -42.52 28.64
N ASP A 225 -40.88 -43.40 27.78
CA ASP A 225 -40.55 -44.87 27.67
C ASP A 225 -39.04 -45.03 27.30
N GLU A 226 -38.31 -46.15 27.10
CA GLU A 226 -38.46 -47.60 26.82
C GLU A 226 -38.76 -48.00 25.34
N GLU A 227 -38.15 -49.04 24.73
CA GLU A 227 -37.58 -50.33 25.22
C GLU A 227 -36.09 -50.60 24.83
N GLN A 228 -35.56 -51.76 25.23
CA GLN A 228 -34.22 -52.30 24.90
C GLN A 228 -34.32 -53.63 24.12
N GLU A 229 -33.33 -53.97 23.28
CA GLU A 229 -32.94 -55.38 23.04
C GLU A 229 -31.46 -55.48 22.58
N ASP A 230 -30.85 -56.66 22.74
CA ASP A 230 -29.39 -56.86 22.78
C ASP A 230 -28.73 -57.29 21.44
N GLY A 231 -27.43 -57.03 21.29
CA GLY A 231 -26.63 -57.54 20.15
C GLY A 231 -25.11 -57.37 20.29
N GLU A 232 -24.36 -58.48 20.22
CA GLU A 232 -22.92 -58.52 20.55
C GLU A 232 -21.98 -58.48 19.31
N SER A 233 -20.77 -57.92 19.50
CA SER A 233 -19.52 -58.33 18.84
C SER A 233 -19.35 -58.13 17.30
N LYS A 234 -18.62 -57.07 16.89
CA LYS A 234 -17.18 -57.15 16.49
C LYS A 234 -16.68 -55.99 15.60
N LYS A 235 -15.34 -55.78 15.70
CA LYS A 235 -14.42 -55.18 14.71
C LYS A 235 -14.92 -53.98 13.91
N GLY A 236 -14.47 -52.80 14.31
CA GLY A 236 -14.75 -51.56 13.59
C GLY A 236 -14.03 -51.37 12.27
N ASP A 237 -14.13 -50.13 11.80
CA ASP A 237 -13.10 -49.50 11.00
C ASP A 237 -12.98 -48.03 11.40
N LYS A 238 -11.88 -47.36 11.04
CA LYS A 238 -11.76 -45.91 11.29
C LYS A 238 -12.62 -45.16 10.27
N ALA A 239 -13.50 -44.27 10.74
CA ALA A 239 -14.23 -43.35 9.87
C ALA A 239 -13.22 -42.58 8.98
N PRO A 240 -13.38 -42.58 7.65
CA PRO A 240 -12.36 -42.05 6.76
C PRO A 240 -12.18 -40.54 6.96
N HIS A 241 -10.92 -40.12 7.07
CA HIS A 241 -10.56 -38.72 7.18
C HIS A 241 -11.04 -37.98 5.94
N ARG A 242 -11.94 -37.00 6.09
CA ARG A 242 -12.34 -36.12 4.99
C ARG A 242 -11.17 -35.19 4.65
N GLN A 243 -10.27 -35.68 3.81
CA GLN A 243 -9.24 -34.85 3.18
C GLN A 243 -9.93 -33.99 2.12
N GLU A 244 -10.22 -32.74 2.48
CA GLU A 244 -10.65 -31.74 1.50
C GLU A 244 -9.43 -31.29 0.69
N ALA A 245 -9.12 -32.06 -0.35
CA ALA A 245 -8.05 -31.77 -1.29
C ALA A 245 -8.38 -30.48 -2.08
N TYR A 246 -7.89 -29.37 -1.57
CA TYR A 246 -7.67 -28.14 -2.31
C TYR A 246 -6.17 -28.04 -2.56
N ASP A 247 -5.76 -27.95 -3.82
CA ASP A 247 -4.35 -27.90 -4.19
C ASP A 247 -3.74 -26.55 -3.76
N GLU A 248 -2.97 -26.54 -2.67
CA GLU A 248 -2.34 -25.32 -2.13
C GLU A 248 -1.08 -24.88 -2.93
N ASP A 249 -0.61 -25.72 -3.85
CA ASP A 249 0.68 -25.61 -4.55
C ASP A 249 0.79 -24.40 -5.52
N GLU A 250 -0.31 -23.88 -6.06
CA GLU A 250 -0.27 -22.69 -6.95
C GLU A 250 0.13 -21.40 -6.22
N ASP A 251 -0.08 -21.33 -4.91
CA ASP A 251 0.05 -20.09 -4.14
C ASP A 251 1.51 -19.84 -3.70
N GLU A 252 2.32 -20.89 -3.54
CA GLU A 252 3.73 -20.77 -3.14
C GLU A 252 4.61 -20.19 -4.26
N ALA A 253 4.32 -20.53 -5.52
CA ALA A 253 5.04 -19.98 -6.67
C ALA A 253 4.90 -18.45 -6.75
N ARG A 254 3.67 -17.93 -6.62
CA ARG A 254 3.34 -16.50 -6.65
C ARG A 254 4.05 -15.71 -5.54
N ARG A 255 4.32 -16.34 -4.39
CA ARG A 255 5.02 -15.75 -3.24
C ARG A 255 6.55 -15.65 -3.43
N ARG A 256 7.13 -16.32 -4.42
CA ARG A 256 8.58 -16.27 -4.71
C ARG A 256 8.92 -15.20 -5.75
N ASP A 257 8.12 -15.05 -6.81
CA ASP A 257 8.29 -13.97 -7.80
C ASP A 257 8.06 -12.56 -7.21
N SER A 258 7.13 -12.44 -6.24
CA SER A 258 6.86 -11.17 -5.56
C SER A 258 8.01 -10.68 -4.66
N LYS A 259 8.90 -11.57 -4.20
CA LYS A 259 10.12 -11.18 -3.48
C LYS A 259 11.25 -10.76 -4.43
N LYS A 260 11.47 -11.51 -5.52
CA LYS A 260 12.56 -11.21 -6.48
C LYS A 260 12.35 -9.91 -7.27
N SER A 261 11.09 -9.51 -7.48
CA SER A 261 10.74 -8.24 -8.14
C SER A 261 10.81 -7.01 -7.22
N ARG A 262 10.73 -7.19 -5.89
CA ARG A 262 10.64 -6.09 -4.92
C ARG A 262 11.98 -5.37 -4.69
N ALA A 263 13.09 -6.12 -4.67
CA ALA A 263 14.43 -5.60 -4.41
C ALA A 263 14.98 -4.63 -5.49
N ASN A 264 14.44 -4.67 -6.71
CA ASN A 264 14.81 -3.73 -7.79
C ASN A 264 13.96 -2.44 -7.78
N SER A 265 13.04 -2.27 -6.83
CA SER A 265 11.88 -1.41 -7.05
C SER A 265 11.89 -0.06 -6.34
N GLU A 266 12.85 0.27 -5.47
CA GLU A 266 12.75 1.47 -4.63
C GLU A 266 13.64 2.61 -5.15
N ASP A 267 14.89 2.33 -5.51
CA ASP A 267 15.77 3.30 -6.18
C ASP A 267 15.25 3.74 -7.57
N ASP A 268 14.59 2.85 -8.33
CA ASP A 268 14.02 3.17 -9.64
C ASP A 268 12.72 4.02 -9.56
N LYS A 269 12.15 4.16 -8.36
CA LYS A 269 11.03 5.09 -8.08
C LYS A 269 11.54 6.48 -7.68
N ARG A 270 12.69 6.58 -7.00
CA ARG A 270 13.23 7.87 -6.52
C ARG A 270 13.85 8.66 -7.68
N ILE A 271 13.34 9.86 -7.93
CA ILE A 271 13.86 10.73 -9.00
C ILE A 271 14.83 11.74 -8.39
N GLU A 272 16.09 11.35 -8.32
CA GLU A 272 17.21 12.18 -7.89
C GLU A 272 18.06 12.58 -9.09
N TYR A 273 18.40 13.86 -9.19
CA TYR A 273 19.09 14.45 -10.34
C TYR A 273 19.78 15.77 -9.96
N ASP A 274 20.84 16.12 -10.68
CA ASP A 274 21.47 17.44 -10.59
C ASP A 274 20.80 18.39 -11.61
N PRO A 275 20.24 19.55 -11.18
CA PRO A 275 19.69 20.54 -12.09
C PRO A 275 20.75 21.28 -12.95
N HIS A 276 22.05 21.10 -12.70
CA HIS A 276 23.14 21.73 -13.45
C HIS A 276 23.79 20.80 -14.49
N ASP A 277 23.86 19.48 -14.26
CA ASP A 277 24.29 18.52 -15.27
C ASP A 277 23.22 18.21 -16.32
N ARG A 278 23.55 18.46 -17.59
CA ARG A 278 22.70 18.10 -18.74
C ARG A 278 22.49 16.59 -18.88
N SER A 279 23.46 15.75 -18.51
CA SER A 279 23.32 14.29 -18.63
C SER A 279 22.30 13.75 -17.63
N SER A 280 22.34 14.24 -16.38
CA SER A 280 21.37 13.98 -15.31
C SER A 280 19.96 14.44 -15.71
N LEU A 281 19.83 15.66 -16.26
CA LEU A 281 18.55 16.17 -16.77
C LEU A 281 17.96 15.33 -17.92
N ASP A 282 18.78 14.90 -18.90
CA ASP A 282 18.30 14.08 -20.02
C ASP A 282 17.82 12.70 -19.55
N GLN A 283 18.63 12.01 -18.73
CA GLN A 283 18.25 10.73 -18.09
C GLN A 283 16.95 10.87 -17.28
N THR A 284 16.79 11.99 -16.57
CA THR A 284 15.61 12.29 -15.76
C THR A 284 14.35 12.46 -16.61
N VAL A 285 14.43 13.16 -17.74
CA VAL A 285 13.31 13.26 -18.70
C VAL A 285 12.88 11.88 -19.18
N TRP A 286 13.80 10.97 -19.49
CA TRP A 286 13.45 9.61 -19.94
C TRP A 286 12.87 8.73 -18.83
N LYS A 287 13.40 8.79 -17.61
CA LYS A 287 12.81 8.13 -16.42
C LYS A 287 11.38 8.61 -16.19
N MET A 288 11.17 9.94 -16.17
CA MET A 288 9.86 10.56 -15.98
C MET A 288 8.86 10.18 -17.10
N LEU A 289 9.31 10.13 -18.37
CA LEU A 289 8.50 9.66 -19.50
C LEU A 289 8.16 8.17 -19.44
N GLY A 290 9.02 7.34 -18.86
CA GLY A 290 8.73 5.93 -18.59
C GLY A 290 7.64 5.78 -17.53
N GLN A 291 7.87 6.38 -16.35
CA GLN A 291 6.94 6.34 -15.22
C GLN A 291 5.56 6.91 -15.58
N MET A 292 5.48 8.03 -16.33
CA MET A 292 4.19 8.62 -16.68
C MET A 292 3.40 7.78 -17.69
N ARG A 293 4.06 7.13 -18.66
CA ARG A 293 3.36 6.20 -19.58
C ARG A 293 2.79 4.99 -18.83
N HIS A 294 3.47 4.51 -17.79
CA HIS A 294 2.95 3.48 -16.91
C HIS A 294 1.74 3.98 -16.08
N LEU A 295 1.86 5.13 -15.43
CA LEU A 295 0.78 5.73 -14.61
C LEU A 295 -0.46 6.06 -15.43
N GLN A 296 -0.31 6.62 -16.65
CA GLN A 296 -1.44 6.89 -17.54
C GLN A 296 -2.19 5.62 -17.95
N LYS A 297 -1.46 4.57 -18.37
CA LYS A 297 -2.08 3.28 -18.69
C LYS A 297 -2.83 2.68 -17.49
N GLY A 298 -2.30 2.83 -16.28
CA GLY A 298 -2.98 2.43 -15.04
C GLY A 298 -4.24 3.26 -14.76
N LEU A 299 -4.17 4.58 -14.95
CA LEU A 299 -5.28 5.52 -14.79
C LEU A 299 -6.41 5.26 -15.80
N ASP A 300 -6.08 5.07 -17.08
CA ASP A 300 -7.04 4.78 -18.14
C ASP A 300 -7.78 3.45 -17.89
N SER A 301 -7.06 2.40 -17.46
CA SER A 301 -7.69 1.13 -17.05
C SER A 301 -8.62 1.34 -15.86
N ALA A 302 -8.15 2.05 -14.82
CA ALA A 302 -8.95 2.27 -13.62
C ALA A 302 -10.25 3.04 -13.91
N VAL A 303 -10.17 4.12 -14.70
CA VAL A 303 -11.35 4.91 -15.11
C VAL A 303 -12.29 4.10 -15.99
N ALA A 304 -11.79 3.26 -16.90
CA ALA A 304 -12.61 2.36 -17.70
C ALA A 304 -13.33 1.30 -16.84
N GLU A 305 -12.65 0.74 -15.84
CA GLU A 305 -13.21 -0.23 -14.90
C GLU A 305 -14.25 0.39 -13.94
N ILE A 306 -14.03 1.62 -13.47
CA ILE A 306 -15.02 2.39 -12.70
C ILE A 306 -16.27 2.60 -13.56
N ARG A 307 -16.10 3.10 -14.78
CA ARG A 307 -17.21 3.35 -15.71
C ARG A 307 -17.99 2.08 -16.03
N LYS A 308 -17.32 0.94 -16.15
CA LYS A 308 -17.96 -0.37 -16.34
C LYS A 308 -18.74 -0.80 -15.09
N SER A 309 -18.13 -0.66 -13.92
CA SER A 309 -18.73 -1.05 -12.62
C SER A 309 -19.93 -0.19 -12.23
N ARG A 310 -20.01 1.06 -12.70
CA ARG A 310 -21.15 1.98 -12.52
C ARG A 310 -22.30 1.77 -13.53
N CYS A 311 -22.14 0.88 -14.51
CA CYS A 311 -23.12 0.62 -15.59
C CYS A 311 -23.59 -0.84 -15.64
N ALA A 312 -23.36 -1.62 -14.57
CA ALA A 312 -23.65 -3.04 -14.45
C ALA A 312 -24.50 -3.34 -13.21
#